data_AF-A0A4Q6FA07-F1
#
_entry.id   AF-A0A4Q6FA07-F1
#
_cell.length_a   1.000
_cell.length_b   1.000
_cell.length_c   1.000
_cell.angle_alpha   90.00
_cell.angle_beta   90.00
_cell.angle_gamma   90.00
#
_symmetry.space_group_name_H-M   'P 1'
#
loop_
_entity.id
_entity.type
_entity.pdbx_description
1 polymer ?
#
loop_
_entity_poly.entity_id
_entity_poly.type
_entity_poly.pdbx_seq_one_letter_code
_entity_poly.pdbx_strand_id
1 'polypeptide(L)'
;MKSLAIVSVVLLALTQFACSDSGRSSDNNADSNPIAAPAPVVDSTTTLPPAEATTGEGDAIAEPPATPPKDSAADVIVYPVVALGIDATSKTAWTHFDLDSGKVVAETDVSWDLAFKRTSIKMNSNVKAQVLRDTAFEAVAAAPAGAYTADAPVVGGPETDGLFFHTPSPWYEYNMETHVISPRNSIYVVKSNGGHDVKVQIVDYYNADRLPAFIQTKSHILGLSAAAE
;
A
#
# COMPACT_ATOMS: atom_id res chain seq x y z
N MET A 1 -40.34 44.46 -18.22
CA MET A 1 -41.20 43.30 -17.91
C MET A 1 -40.43 42.42 -16.94
N LYS A 2 -40.92 42.30 -15.70
CA LYS A 2 -40.24 41.60 -14.59
C LYS A 2 -40.66 40.12 -14.64
N SER A 3 -39.71 39.22 -14.85
CA SER A 3 -39.96 37.78 -14.85
C SER A 3 -39.90 37.25 -13.41
N LEU A 4 -41.02 36.68 -12.96
CA LEU A 4 -41.21 36.07 -11.63
C LEU A 4 -40.46 34.75 -11.55
N ALA A 5 -39.65 34.59 -10.50
CA ALA A 5 -39.02 33.33 -10.16
C ALA A 5 -40.00 32.39 -9.43
N ILE A 6 -39.95 31.12 -9.83
CA ILE A 6 -40.72 29.98 -9.36
C ILE A 6 -40.19 29.51 -8.01
N VAL A 7 -41.06 29.33 -7.01
CA VAL A 7 -40.75 28.61 -5.77
C VAL A 7 -41.63 27.35 -5.75
N SER A 8 -41.05 26.22 -6.15
CA SER A 8 -41.63 24.90 -5.93
C SER A 8 -41.15 24.35 -4.59
N VAL A 9 -42.06 24.25 -3.63
CA VAL A 9 -41.84 23.54 -2.37
C VAL A 9 -42.31 22.10 -2.58
N VAL A 10 -41.36 21.16 -2.68
CA VAL A 10 -41.65 19.72 -2.70
C VAL A 10 -41.72 19.23 -1.25
N LEU A 11 -42.89 18.70 -0.90
CA LEU A 11 -43.24 18.15 0.40
C LEU A 11 -42.59 16.77 0.59
N LEU A 12 -41.74 16.64 1.63
CA LEU A 12 -41.24 15.36 2.12
C LEU A 12 -42.38 14.55 2.75
N ALA A 13 -42.59 13.31 2.29
CA ALA A 13 -43.33 12.30 3.04
C ALA A 13 -42.34 11.21 3.50
N LEU A 14 -42.06 11.19 4.80
CA LEU A 14 -41.46 10.07 5.51
C LEU A 14 -42.47 8.91 5.53
N THR A 15 -41.99 7.68 5.34
CA THR A 15 -42.68 6.50 5.85
C THR A 15 -41.63 5.53 6.38
N GLN A 16 -41.66 5.30 7.69
CA GLN A 16 -40.89 4.29 8.40
C GLN A 16 -41.76 3.05 8.66
N PHE A 17 -41.06 1.96 8.98
CA PHE A 17 -41.49 0.74 9.67
C PHE A 17 -42.29 -0.32 8.90
N ALA A 18 -41.61 -1.44 8.65
CA ALA A 18 -42.02 -2.72 9.23
C ALA A 18 -40.81 -3.66 9.37
N CYS A 19 -40.49 -4.04 10.62
CA CYS A 19 -39.72 -5.23 10.93
C CYS A 19 -40.48 -6.46 10.41
N SER A 20 -39.76 -7.46 9.89
CA SER A 20 -40.23 -8.84 9.96
C SER A 20 -39.06 -9.73 10.33
N ASP A 21 -39.05 -10.07 11.61
CA ASP A 21 -38.28 -11.13 12.23
C ASP A 21 -38.85 -12.48 11.79
N SER A 22 -37.97 -13.41 11.43
CA SER A 22 -38.30 -14.82 11.27
C SER A 22 -37.00 -15.61 11.40
N GLY A 23 -36.70 -15.96 12.65
CA GLY A 23 -35.60 -16.85 12.99
C GLY A 23 -35.71 -18.23 12.34
N ARG A 24 -34.54 -18.81 12.11
CA ARG A 24 -34.35 -20.26 12.24
C ARG A 24 -32.96 -20.52 12.79
N SER A 25 -32.96 -20.89 14.07
CA SER A 25 -31.85 -21.55 14.76
C SER A 25 -31.51 -22.84 14.04
N SER A 26 -30.23 -23.06 13.76
CA SER A 26 -29.67 -24.39 13.59
C SER A 26 -28.54 -24.53 14.59
N ASP A 27 -28.88 -25.15 15.71
CA ASP A 27 -27.95 -25.69 16.69
C ASP A 27 -27.10 -26.76 16.03
N ASN A 28 -25.78 -26.58 16.01
CA ASN A 28 -24.81 -27.66 15.83
C ASN A 28 -23.72 -27.49 16.89
N ASN A 29 -23.99 -28.04 18.08
CA ASN A 29 -22.97 -28.31 19.08
C ASN A 29 -22.73 -29.83 19.11
N ALA A 30 -21.52 -30.25 18.78
CA ALA A 30 -20.94 -31.53 19.21
C ALA A 30 -19.40 -31.39 19.19
N ASP A 31 -18.87 -31.12 20.38
CA ASP A 31 -17.62 -31.59 20.97
C ASP A 31 -16.53 -32.17 20.06
N SER A 32 -15.32 -31.61 20.14
CA SER A 32 -14.14 -32.33 20.66
C SER A 32 -12.95 -31.38 20.90
N ASN A 33 -12.32 -31.58 22.07
CA ASN A 33 -11.32 -30.80 22.81
C ASN A 33 -9.95 -30.59 22.09
N PRO A 34 -9.09 -29.66 22.57
CA PRO A 34 -7.87 -29.18 21.89
C PRO A 34 -6.64 -30.04 22.20
N ILE A 35 -5.71 -30.14 21.24
CA ILE A 35 -4.39 -30.74 21.47
C ILE A 35 -3.40 -29.64 21.86
N ALA A 36 -2.93 -29.74 23.10
CA ALA A 36 -1.87 -28.94 23.70
C ALA A 36 -0.48 -29.31 23.13
N ALA A 37 0.40 -28.31 23.14
CA ALA A 37 1.80 -28.38 22.74
C ALA A 37 2.64 -29.38 23.55
N PRO A 38 3.78 -29.82 22.98
CA PRO A 38 4.93 -30.23 23.78
C PRO A 38 6.14 -29.32 23.56
N ALA A 39 6.59 -28.70 24.64
CA ALA A 39 8.02 -28.52 24.97
C ALA A 39 8.19 -29.15 26.38
N PRO A 40 9.39 -29.38 26.95
CA PRO A 40 10.76 -29.04 26.52
C PRO A 40 11.80 -30.19 26.73
N VAL A 41 12.99 -30.16 26.10
CA VAL A 41 14.15 -30.96 26.59
C VAL A 41 15.51 -30.28 26.28
N VAL A 42 16.06 -29.71 27.35
CA VAL A 42 17.45 -29.54 27.86
C VAL A 42 18.71 -29.41 26.96
N ASP A 43 19.40 -28.29 27.20
CA ASP A 43 20.81 -28.09 27.62
C ASP A 43 21.88 -29.16 27.29
N SER A 44 23.01 -28.70 26.75
CA SER A 44 24.33 -29.27 27.01
C SER A 44 25.42 -28.20 26.89
N THR A 45 26.15 -28.09 27.99
CA THR A 45 27.17 -27.12 28.34
C THR A 45 28.56 -27.54 27.83
N THR A 46 29.37 -26.54 27.47
CA THR A 46 30.84 -26.38 27.65
C THR A 46 31.78 -27.60 27.59
N THR A 47 32.77 -27.55 26.69
CA THR A 47 34.18 -27.92 27.02
C THR A 47 35.20 -27.33 26.02
N LEU A 48 36.02 -26.38 26.48
CA LEU A 48 37.45 -26.18 26.08
C LEU A 48 38.32 -27.09 26.97
N PRO A 49 39.64 -27.39 26.78
CA PRO A 49 40.73 -26.71 26.02
C PRO A 49 41.68 -27.79 25.32
N PRO A 50 43.02 -27.64 25.07
CA PRO A 50 43.97 -26.54 25.30
C PRO A 50 44.92 -26.15 24.14
N ALA A 51 45.63 -25.05 24.44
CA ALA A 51 46.68 -24.41 23.67
C ALA A 51 47.95 -25.26 23.54
N GLU A 52 48.60 -25.15 22.38
CA GLU A 52 50.02 -25.40 22.21
C GLU A 52 50.71 -24.14 21.68
N ALA A 53 51.83 -23.82 22.33
CA ALA A 53 52.73 -22.76 21.99
C ALA A 53 53.68 -23.20 20.88
N THR A 54 54.05 -22.29 19.98
CA THR A 54 55.38 -22.34 19.36
C THR A 54 55.93 -20.93 19.21
N THR A 55 57.13 -20.78 19.75
CA THR A 55 58.04 -19.64 19.65
C THR A 55 58.66 -19.62 18.25
N GLY A 56 58.81 -18.44 17.66
CA GLY A 56 59.48 -18.25 16.38
C GLY A 56 59.81 -16.78 16.17
N GLU A 57 61.02 -16.40 16.57
CA GLU A 57 61.61 -15.07 16.42
C GLU A 57 62.09 -14.88 14.97
N GLY A 58 61.77 -13.73 14.36
CA GLY A 58 62.11 -13.41 12.98
C GLY A 58 61.92 -11.93 12.70
N ASP A 59 63.00 -11.17 12.91
CA ASP A 59 63.14 -9.74 12.66
C ASP A 59 62.98 -9.43 11.16
N ALA A 60 61.96 -8.66 10.80
CA ALA A 60 61.81 -8.10 9.46
C ALA A 60 61.05 -6.77 9.53
N ILE A 61 61.73 -5.72 9.12
CA ILE A 61 61.28 -4.33 9.07
C ILE A 61 60.22 -4.24 7.95
N ALA A 62 58.95 -4.20 8.33
CA ALA A 62 57.83 -3.98 7.40
C ALA A 62 57.07 -2.72 7.82
N GLU A 63 56.86 -1.87 6.83
CA GLU A 63 56.05 -0.64 6.79
C GLU A 63 54.78 -0.73 7.66
N PRO A 64 54.41 0.33 8.42
CA PRO A 64 53.18 0.31 9.21
C PRO A 64 51.99 0.00 8.30
N PRO A 65 51.12 -0.96 8.65
CA PRO A 65 49.97 -1.26 7.83
C PRO A 65 49.10 0.00 7.76
N ALA A 66 48.87 0.48 6.54
CA ALA A 66 47.81 1.44 6.29
C ALA A 66 46.53 0.88 6.94
N THR A 67 46.01 1.59 7.93
CA THR A 67 44.70 1.31 8.50
C THR A 67 43.69 1.14 7.36
N PRO A 68 42.91 0.05 7.30
CA PRO A 68 41.78 0.00 6.39
C PRO A 68 40.89 1.22 6.69
N PRO A 69 40.31 1.87 5.66
CA PRO A 69 39.37 2.95 5.91
C PRO A 69 38.25 2.37 6.77
N LYS A 70 38.13 2.94 7.98
CA LYS A 70 37.06 2.71 8.95
C LYS A 70 35.74 2.75 8.19
N ASP A 71 35.02 1.64 8.22
CA ASP A 71 33.70 1.42 7.64
C ASP A 71 32.88 2.71 7.58
N SER A 72 32.86 3.36 6.41
CA SER A 72 31.72 4.18 6.02
C SER A 72 30.71 3.23 5.41
N ALA A 73 30.15 2.34 6.23
CA ALA A 73 28.89 1.72 5.90
C ALA A 73 27.87 2.84 6.01
N ALA A 74 27.60 3.52 4.90
CA ALA A 74 26.41 4.36 4.79
C ALA A 74 25.24 3.53 5.31
N ASP A 75 24.52 4.06 6.31
CA ASP A 75 23.43 3.35 6.94
C ASP A 75 22.44 2.97 5.84
N VAL A 76 22.33 1.68 5.59
CA VAL A 76 21.48 1.11 4.54
C VAL A 76 20.04 1.33 4.99
N ILE A 77 19.41 2.43 4.54
CA ILE A 77 18.02 2.73 4.91
C ILE A 77 17.11 1.69 4.25
N VAL A 78 16.60 0.76 5.07
CA VAL A 78 15.59 -0.22 4.67
C VAL A 78 14.20 0.35 4.97
N TYR A 79 13.41 0.57 3.92
CA TYR A 79 12.01 0.98 4.07
C TYR A 79 11.13 -0.24 4.35
N PRO A 80 10.19 -0.19 5.31
CA PRO A 80 9.26 -1.29 5.53
C PRO A 80 8.24 -1.40 4.39
N VAL A 81 7.55 -2.54 4.34
CA VAL A 81 6.30 -2.64 3.57
C VAL A 81 5.19 -2.03 4.41
N VAL A 82 4.40 -1.14 3.80
CA VAL A 82 3.23 -0.51 4.42
C VAL A 82 1.97 -1.17 3.87
N ALA A 83 1.08 -1.62 4.76
CA ALA A 83 -0.25 -2.10 4.40
C ALA A 83 -1.29 -1.18 5.06
N LEU A 84 -2.23 -0.67 4.27
CA LEU A 84 -3.20 0.31 4.75
C LEU A 84 -4.58 0.09 4.14
N GLY A 85 -5.61 0.19 4.97
CA GLY A 85 -7.01 0.33 4.54
C GLY A 85 -7.39 1.80 4.44
N ILE A 86 -7.73 2.27 3.25
CA ILE A 86 -8.10 3.66 2.97
C ILE A 86 -9.62 3.76 2.87
N ASP A 87 -10.23 4.58 3.72
CA ASP A 87 -11.66 4.90 3.62
C ASP A 87 -11.90 5.83 2.43
N ALA A 88 -12.49 5.27 1.37
CA ALA A 88 -12.91 5.95 0.17
C ALA A 88 -14.45 5.89 0.01
N THR A 89 -15.19 5.68 1.10
CA THR A 89 -16.64 5.44 1.07
C THR A 89 -17.44 6.62 0.56
N SER A 90 -16.95 7.83 0.82
CA SER A 90 -17.51 9.09 0.36
C SER A 90 -17.74 9.12 -1.16
N LYS A 91 -18.88 9.69 -1.58
CA LYS A 91 -19.21 9.91 -2.99
C LYS A 91 -18.73 11.26 -3.52
N THR A 92 -18.32 12.17 -2.63
CA THR A 92 -18.04 13.58 -2.97
C THR A 92 -16.62 13.98 -2.60
N ALA A 93 -16.22 13.74 -1.35
CA ALA A 93 -14.88 14.00 -0.85
C ALA A 93 -13.86 12.92 -1.27
N TRP A 94 -12.62 13.36 -1.47
CA TRP A 94 -11.45 12.52 -1.75
C TRP A 94 -10.62 12.32 -0.48
N THR A 95 -10.11 11.12 -0.28
CA THR A 95 -9.15 10.80 0.78
C THR A 95 -7.75 10.81 0.21
N HIS A 96 -6.88 11.69 0.70
CA HIS A 96 -5.53 11.91 0.16
C HIS A 96 -4.49 11.10 0.93
N PHE A 97 -3.52 10.54 0.22
CA PHE A 97 -2.54 9.60 0.74
C PHE A 97 -1.14 10.01 0.27
N ASP A 98 -0.24 10.16 1.23
CA ASP A 98 1.19 10.36 1.03
C ASP A 98 1.88 8.98 1.11
N LEU A 99 2.50 8.59 0.00
CA LEU A 99 3.19 7.31 -0.15
C LEU A 99 4.53 7.28 0.57
N ASP A 100 5.17 8.44 0.75
CA ASP A 100 6.47 8.57 1.39
C ASP A 100 6.33 8.36 2.91
N SER A 101 5.32 8.98 3.52
CA SER A 101 5.02 8.75 4.95
C SER A 101 4.15 7.54 5.21
N GLY A 102 3.47 7.01 4.18
CA GLY A 102 2.52 5.90 4.29
C GLY A 102 1.26 6.28 5.08
N LYS A 103 0.81 7.54 5.01
CA LYS A 103 -0.30 8.07 5.81
C LYS A 103 -1.35 8.81 4.99
N VAL A 104 -2.57 8.79 5.50
CA VAL A 104 -3.64 9.69 5.02
C VAL A 104 -3.35 11.10 5.52
N VAL A 105 -3.42 12.07 4.61
CA VAL A 105 -3.11 13.48 4.86
C VAL A 105 -4.26 14.38 4.38
N ALA A 106 -4.21 15.66 4.75
CA ALA A 106 -5.18 16.64 4.27
C ALA A 106 -4.95 17.00 2.80
N GLU A 107 -6.00 17.41 2.08
CA GLU A 107 -5.89 17.88 0.68
C GLU A 107 -4.96 19.08 0.53
N THR A 108 -4.90 19.95 1.55
CA THR A 108 -4.04 21.13 1.58
C THR A 108 -2.58 20.81 1.80
N ASP A 109 -2.27 19.57 2.19
CA ASP A 109 -0.89 19.11 2.27
C ASP A 109 -0.32 18.98 0.85
N VAL A 110 0.93 19.37 0.63
CA VAL A 110 1.55 19.21 -0.70
C VAL A 110 2.19 17.84 -0.88
N SER A 111 2.34 17.07 0.20
CA SER A 111 2.96 15.74 0.21
C SER A 111 2.08 14.63 -0.36
N TRP A 112 0.76 14.82 -0.52
CA TRP A 112 -0.09 13.73 -1.00
C TRP A 112 0.27 13.34 -2.44
N ASP A 113 0.24 12.04 -2.70
CA ASP A 113 0.56 11.48 -4.00
C ASP A 113 -0.66 10.93 -4.72
N LEU A 114 -1.47 10.16 -3.99
CA LEU A 114 -2.66 9.49 -4.48
C LEU A 114 -3.87 9.97 -3.70
N ALA A 115 -5.01 10.09 -4.36
CA ALA A 115 -6.26 10.35 -3.69
C ALA A 115 -7.34 9.38 -4.17
N PHE A 116 -8.17 8.93 -3.24
CA PHE A 116 -9.14 7.86 -3.42
C PHE A 116 -10.56 8.36 -3.18
N LYS A 117 -11.49 7.94 -4.05
CA LYS A 117 -12.93 8.19 -3.89
C LYS A 117 -13.73 7.11 -4.59
N ARG A 118 -14.46 6.29 -3.84
CA ARG A 118 -15.13 5.08 -4.36
C ARG A 118 -14.10 4.21 -5.08
N THR A 119 -14.27 3.95 -6.37
CA THR A 119 -13.28 3.26 -7.21
C THR A 119 -12.31 4.21 -7.90
N SER A 120 -12.59 5.52 -7.89
CA SER A 120 -11.74 6.54 -8.52
C SER A 120 -10.43 6.70 -7.74
N ILE A 121 -9.33 6.78 -8.48
CA ILE A 121 -8.00 7.05 -7.96
C ILE A 121 -7.38 8.11 -8.87
N LYS A 122 -7.02 9.25 -8.29
CA LYS A 122 -6.29 10.33 -8.98
C LYS A 122 -4.90 10.48 -8.36
N MET A 123 -3.98 11.04 -9.13
CA MET A 123 -2.63 11.37 -8.74
C MET A 123 -2.46 12.87 -8.60
N ASN A 124 -1.52 13.30 -7.77
CA ASN A 124 -1.10 14.70 -7.71
C ASN A 124 -0.42 15.10 -9.02
N SER A 125 -0.37 16.39 -9.34
CA SER A 125 0.07 16.91 -10.64
C SER A 125 1.52 16.59 -11.00
N ASN A 126 2.39 16.42 -10.01
CA ASN A 126 3.80 16.05 -10.21
C ASN A 126 4.04 14.54 -10.14
N VAL A 127 3.03 13.76 -9.73
CA VAL A 127 3.12 12.32 -9.59
C VAL A 127 2.92 11.65 -10.94
N LYS A 128 3.74 10.64 -11.22
CA LYS A 128 3.67 9.84 -12.43
C LYS A 128 3.79 8.37 -12.08
N ALA A 129 3.12 7.51 -12.82
CA ALA A 129 3.13 6.08 -12.54
C ALA A 129 3.37 5.24 -13.80
N GLN A 130 3.87 4.04 -13.57
CA GLN A 130 3.98 2.97 -14.55
C GLN A 130 3.29 1.72 -13.98
N VAL A 131 2.61 0.95 -14.83
CA VAL A 131 1.91 -0.27 -14.40
C VAL A 131 2.63 -1.50 -14.93
N LEU A 132 2.87 -2.46 -14.05
CA LEU A 132 3.38 -3.79 -14.34
C LEU A 132 2.25 -4.80 -14.11
N ARG A 133 1.72 -5.38 -15.18
CA ARG A 133 0.62 -6.34 -15.12
C ARG A 133 1.15 -7.75 -14.91
N ASP A 134 0.38 -8.55 -14.18
CA ASP A 134 0.67 -9.96 -13.91
C ASP A 134 2.03 -10.21 -13.22
N THR A 135 2.49 -9.21 -12.47
CA THR A 135 3.77 -9.22 -11.76
C THR A 135 3.54 -9.39 -10.26
N ALA A 136 4.31 -10.27 -9.63
CA ALA A 136 4.28 -10.43 -8.17
C ALA A 136 4.94 -9.23 -7.47
N PHE A 137 4.37 -8.79 -6.33
CA PHE A 137 4.88 -7.65 -5.57
C PHE A 137 6.37 -7.78 -5.20
N GLU A 138 6.81 -8.99 -4.82
CA GLU A 138 8.20 -9.26 -4.42
C GLU A 138 9.17 -9.30 -5.59
N ALA A 139 8.69 -9.48 -6.83
CA ALA A 139 9.55 -9.48 -8.02
C ALA A 139 10.00 -8.06 -8.42
N VAL A 140 9.34 -7.01 -7.90
CA VAL A 140 9.69 -5.61 -8.17
C VAL A 140 10.62 -5.12 -7.08
N ALA A 141 11.92 -5.24 -7.31
CA ALA A 141 12.98 -4.83 -6.38
C ALA A 141 13.54 -3.42 -6.65
N ALA A 142 13.36 -2.91 -7.87
CA ALA A 142 13.79 -1.59 -8.29
C ALA A 142 12.77 -0.99 -9.26
N ALA A 143 12.79 0.33 -9.42
CA ALA A 143 11.93 1.02 -10.36
C ALA A 143 12.26 0.56 -11.80
N PRO A 144 11.29 0.03 -12.56
CA PRO A 144 11.51 -0.38 -13.94
C PRO A 144 11.87 0.85 -14.79
N ALA A 145 12.74 0.62 -15.78
CA ALA A 145 12.95 1.58 -16.85
C ALA A 145 11.69 1.69 -17.72
N GLY A 146 11.51 2.85 -18.35
CA GLY A 146 10.40 3.10 -19.26
C GLY A 146 9.66 4.40 -18.97
N ALA A 147 8.50 4.54 -19.60
CA ALA A 147 7.69 5.73 -19.49
C ALA A 147 6.79 5.67 -18.25
N TYR A 148 6.73 6.80 -17.54
CA TYR A 148 5.80 7.03 -16.45
C TYR A 148 4.80 8.09 -16.91
N THR A 149 3.53 7.85 -16.64
CA THR A 149 2.40 8.64 -17.14
C THR A 149 1.78 9.40 -15.98
N ALA A 150 1.51 10.68 -16.19
CA ALA A 150 0.72 11.50 -15.28
C ALA A 150 -0.78 11.33 -15.60
N ASP A 151 -1.64 11.72 -14.66
CA ASP A 151 -3.04 11.92 -14.99
C ASP A 151 -3.21 13.03 -16.04
N ALA A 152 -4.16 12.83 -16.95
CA ALA A 152 -4.53 13.78 -18.00
C ALA A 152 -6.06 13.94 -18.05
N PRO A 153 -6.68 14.51 -16.99
CA PRO A 153 -8.13 14.56 -16.86
C PRO A 153 -8.79 15.30 -18.02
N VAL A 154 -9.91 14.75 -18.51
CA VAL A 154 -10.61 15.30 -19.67
C VAL A 154 -11.68 16.30 -19.21
N VAL A 155 -11.54 17.57 -19.64
CA VAL A 155 -12.51 18.63 -19.33
C VAL A 155 -13.87 18.29 -19.92
N GLY A 156 -14.90 18.28 -19.07
CA GLY A 156 -16.27 17.95 -19.48
C GLY A 156 -16.56 16.46 -19.64
N GLY A 157 -15.56 15.58 -19.41
CA GLY A 157 -15.75 14.14 -19.35
C GLY A 157 -16.15 13.63 -17.96
N PRO A 158 -16.44 12.33 -17.83
CA PRO A 158 -16.49 11.63 -16.55
C PRO A 158 -15.26 11.91 -15.68
N GLU A 159 -15.44 11.91 -14.36
CA GLU A 159 -14.35 12.17 -13.40
C GLU A 159 -13.15 11.23 -13.55
N THR A 160 -13.37 10.02 -14.06
CA THR A 160 -12.33 9.00 -14.25
C THR A 160 -11.60 9.09 -15.57
N ASP A 161 -12.07 9.92 -16.51
CA ASP A 161 -11.49 10.01 -17.85
C ASP A 161 -10.10 10.62 -17.79
N GLY A 162 -9.12 9.90 -18.35
CA GLY A 162 -7.73 10.34 -18.36
C GLY A 162 -7.00 10.14 -17.03
N LEU A 163 -7.64 9.55 -16.00
CA LEU A 163 -6.93 9.10 -14.81
C LEU A 163 -6.18 7.81 -15.10
N PHE A 164 -4.92 7.74 -14.69
CA PHE A 164 -4.00 6.63 -14.97
C PHE A 164 -4.51 5.28 -14.45
N PHE A 165 -5.12 5.26 -13.27
CA PHE A 165 -5.70 4.05 -12.67
C PHE A 165 -7.02 3.61 -13.32
N HIS A 166 -7.53 4.37 -14.30
CA HIS A 166 -8.78 4.11 -15.02
C HIS A 166 -8.56 3.94 -16.53
N THR A 167 -7.47 4.49 -17.07
CA THR A 167 -7.20 4.57 -18.50
C THR A 167 -5.81 3.98 -18.82
N PRO A 168 -5.69 3.01 -19.75
CA PRO A 168 -6.71 2.52 -20.67
C PRO A 168 -7.65 1.48 -20.06
N SER A 169 -7.42 1.05 -18.83
CA SER A 169 -8.27 0.09 -18.15
C SER A 169 -8.26 0.35 -16.64
N PRO A 170 -9.41 0.14 -15.96
CA PRO A 170 -9.48 0.32 -14.52
C PRO A 170 -8.59 -0.67 -13.77
N TRP A 171 -8.13 -0.25 -12.59
CA TRP A 171 -7.37 -1.08 -11.65
C TRP A 171 -8.13 -2.31 -11.16
N TYR A 172 -9.43 -2.39 -11.43
CA TYR A 172 -10.32 -3.46 -11.02
C TYR A 172 -11.06 -4.10 -12.19
N GLU A 173 -11.65 -5.25 -11.90
CA GLU A 173 -12.69 -5.90 -12.68
C GLU A 173 -14.01 -5.84 -11.90
N TYR A 174 -15.11 -5.61 -12.61
CA TYR A 174 -16.44 -5.64 -12.04
C TYR A 174 -17.20 -6.84 -12.59
N ASN A 175 -17.60 -7.75 -11.70
CA ASN A 175 -18.45 -8.87 -12.04
C ASN A 175 -19.92 -8.40 -12.07
N MET A 176 -20.54 -8.46 -13.24
CA MET A 176 -21.93 -8.01 -13.43
C MET A 176 -22.98 -8.93 -12.79
N GLU A 177 -22.65 -10.20 -12.56
CA GLU A 177 -23.55 -11.18 -11.95
C GLU A 177 -23.54 -11.10 -10.43
N THR A 178 -22.35 -11.02 -9.84
CA THR A 178 -22.19 -10.97 -8.37
C THR A 178 -22.07 -9.55 -7.82
N HIS A 179 -21.94 -8.55 -8.69
CA HIS A 179 -21.67 -7.15 -8.33
C HIS A 179 -20.41 -6.96 -7.47
N VAL A 180 -19.45 -7.88 -7.60
CA VAL A 180 -18.16 -7.85 -6.89
C VAL A 180 -17.12 -7.08 -7.70
N ILE A 181 -16.36 -6.23 -7.00
CA ILE A 181 -15.19 -5.53 -7.52
C ILE A 181 -13.92 -6.28 -7.07
N SER A 182 -13.12 -6.74 -8.03
CA SER A 182 -11.86 -7.43 -7.75
C SER A 182 -10.68 -6.64 -8.31
N PRO A 183 -9.64 -6.34 -7.53
CA PRO A 183 -8.43 -5.72 -8.07
C PRO A 183 -7.79 -6.61 -9.14
N ARG A 184 -7.23 -5.99 -10.16
CA ARG A 184 -6.37 -6.67 -11.13
C ARG A 184 -5.03 -7.02 -10.47
N ASN A 185 -4.38 -8.08 -10.95
CA ASN A 185 -3.01 -8.37 -10.56
C ASN A 185 -2.05 -7.37 -11.23
N SER A 186 -1.85 -6.22 -10.61
CA SER A 186 -1.01 -5.15 -11.13
C SER A 186 -0.19 -4.52 -10.01
N ILE A 187 1.07 -4.22 -10.32
CA ILE A 187 1.94 -3.39 -9.50
C ILE A 187 2.06 -2.05 -10.17
N TYR A 188 1.77 -0.99 -9.42
CA TYR A 188 1.94 0.39 -9.86
C TYR A 188 3.24 0.90 -9.26
N VAL A 189 4.18 1.31 -10.10
CA VAL A 189 5.37 2.01 -9.64
C VAL A 189 5.12 3.50 -9.80
N VAL A 190 5.12 4.22 -8.69
CA VAL A 190 4.72 5.62 -8.58
C VAL A 190 5.94 6.44 -8.21
N LYS A 191 6.19 7.52 -8.96
CA LYS A 191 7.14 8.58 -8.58
C LYS A 191 6.41 9.54 -7.66
N SER A 192 6.70 9.47 -6.37
CA SER A 192 6.08 10.33 -5.35
C SER A 192 6.58 11.77 -5.43
N ASN A 193 5.85 12.68 -4.78
CA ASN A 193 6.24 14.05 -4.58
C ASN A 193 7.48 14.18 -3.69
N GLY A 194 7.71 13.25 -2.76
CA GLY A 194 8.94 13.17 -1.97
C GLY A 194 10.16 12.67 -2.74
N GLY A 195 10.01 12.33 -4.04
CA GLY A 195 11.12 11.94 -4.91
C GLY A 195 11.49 10.46 -4.81
N HIS A 196 10.67 9.64 -4.16
CA HIS A 196 10.86 8.20 -4.09
C HIS A 196 10.11 7.47 -5.22
N ASP A 197 10.69 6.37 -5.69
CA ASP A 197 9.96 5.39 -6.49
C ASP A 197 9.26 4.42 -5.52
N VAL A 198 7.94 4.35 -5.55
CA VAL A 198 7.14 3.52 -4.63
C VAL A 198 6.38 2.48 -5.42
N LYS A 199 6.59 1.19 -5.13
CA LYS A 199 5.68 0.15 -5.63
C LYS A 199 4.41 0.12 -4.79
N VAL A 200 3.27 0.05 -5.44
CA VAL A 200 1.94 0.01 -4.84
C VAL A 200 1.13 -1.11 -5.48
N GLN A 201 0.48 -1.91 -4.66
CA GLN A 201 -0.50 -2.90 -5.07
C GLN A 201 -1.81 -2.61 -4.38
N ILE A 202 -2.90 -2.63 -5.14
CA ILE A 202 -4.26 -2.60 -4.59
C ILE A 202 -4.69 -4.04 -4.36
N VAL A 203 -5.00 -4.36 -3.11
CA VAL A 203 -5.18 -5.74 -2.62
C VAL A 203 -6.64 -6.11 -2.50
N ASP A 204 -7.50 -5.16 -2.10
CA ASP A 204 -8.95 -5.37 -2.01
C ASP A 204 -9.68 -4.02 -2.11
N TYR A 205 -10.94 -4.04 -2.52
CA TYR A 205 -11.85 -2.89 -2.49
C TYR A 205 -12.67 -2.84 -1.18
N TYR A 206 -12.75 -3.96 -0.48
CA TYR A 206 -13.57 -4.12 0.71
C TYR A 206 -12.72 -4.24 1.97
N ASN A 207 -13.28 -3.83 3.13
CA ASN A 207 -12.65 -4.09 4.42
C ASN A 207 -12.90 -5.54 4.90
N ALA A 208 -12.42 -5.86 6.11
CA ALA A 208 -12.60 -7.17 6.74
C ALA A 208 -14.09 -7.58 6.87
N ASP A 209 -14.98 -6.61 7.12
CA ASP A 209 -16.43 -6.82 7.21
C ASP A 209 -17.13 -6.86 5.83
N ARG A 210 -16.37 -6.85 4.74
CA ARG A 210 -16.85 -6.79 3.35
C ARG A 210 -17.68 -5.53 3.02
N LEU A 211 -17.49 -4.44 3.77
CA LEU A 211 -18.01 -3.14 3.39
C LEU A 211 -17.21 -2.59 2.19
N PRO A 212 -17.87 -2.08 1.14
CA PRO A 212 -17.20 -1.59 -0.06
C PRO A 212 -16.51 -0.25 0.18
N ALA A 213 -15.61 0.11 -0.73
CA ALA A 213 -14.91 1.40 -0.76
C ALA A 213 -13.97 1.63 0.44
N PHE A 214 -13.45 0.55 1.00
CA PHE A 214 -12.30 0.55 1.90
C PHE A 214 -11.14 -0.10 1.16
N ILE A 215 -10.43 0.70 0.37
CA ILE A 215 -9.38 0.20 -0.52
C ILE A 215 -8.18 -0.24 0.31
N GLN A 216 -7.85 -1.53 0.24
CA GLN A 216 -6.68 -2.10 0.88
C GLN A 216 -5.49 -1.98 -0.06
N THR A 217 -4.41 -1.37 0.40
CA THR A 217 -3.18 -1.22 -0.38
C THR A 217 -1.99 -1.85 0.35
N LYS A 218 -1.01 -2.26 -0.44
CA LYS A 218 0.33 -2.66 0.00
C LYS A 218 1.33 -1.80 -0.77
N SER A 219 2.22 -1.09 -0.09
CA SER A 219 3.24 -0.25 -0.71
C SER A 219 4.63 -0.47 -0.12
N HIS A 220 5.67 -0.11 -0.89
CA HIS A 220 7.06 -0.15 -0.47
C HIS A 220 7.90 0.79 -1.32
N ILE A 221 8.72 1.62 -0.67
CA ILE A 221 9.68 2.48 -1.34
C ILE A 221 10.79 1.59 -1.93
N LEU A 222 11.03 1.74 -3.22
CA LEU A 222 12.04 1.02 -3.98
C LEU A 222 13.41 1.70 -3.81
N GLY A 223 14.41 0.91 -3.45
CA GLY A 223 15.80 1.35 -3.36
C GLY A 223 16.29 1.66 -1.94
N LEU A 224 17.61 1.70 -1.82
CA LEU A 224 18.34 2.20 -0.67
C LEU A 224 18.56 3.69 -0.89
N SER A 225 17.97 4.56 -0.08
CA SER A 225 18.34 5.97 -0.09
C SER A 225 19.69 6.10 0.61
N ALA A 226 20.78 6.07 -0.17
CA ALA A 226 22.00 6.74 0.27
C ALA A 226 21.65 8.23 0.30
N ALA A 227 21.65 8.82 1.50
CA ALA A 227 21.46 10.25 1.66
C ALA A 227 22.36 10.99 0.65
N ALA A 228 21.75 11.73 -0.27
CA ALA A 228 22.48 12.58 -1.17
C ALA A 228 23.19 13.64 -0.32
N GLU A 229 24.53 13.60 -0.36
CA GLU A 229 25.44 14.60 0.20
C GLU A 229 25.41 15.90 -0.61
#